data_AF-A0A4R5UBD5-F1
#
_entry.id   AF-A0A4R5UBD5-F1
#
_cell.length_a   1.000
_cell.length_b   1.000
_cell.length_c   1.000
_cell.angle_alpha   90.00
_cell.angle_beta   90.00
_cell.angle_gamma   90.00
#
_symmetry.space_group_name_H-M   'P 1'
#
loop_
_entity.id
_entity.type
_entity.pdbx_description
1 polymer ?
#
loop_
_entity_poly.entity_id
_entity_poly.type
_entity_poly.pdbx_seq_one_letter_code
_entity_poly.pdbx_strand_id
1 'polypeptide(L)'
;MGKPQNDAVIELAVTKIRGAASVLDAHLADRKFIVGNELTLADIDIAAPFSQINRSKPPLNEYPNLAAWQQRLLDTVPAWAETKRDLDARMDTFFNGIGLEF
;
A
#
# COMPACT_ATOMS: atom_id res chain seq x y z
N MET A 1 -22.57 -2.89 -4.86
CA MET A 1 -21.82 -3.49 -5.98
C MET A 1 -22.68 -3.40 -7.24
N GLY A 2 -22.07 -3.29 -8.44
CA GLY A 2 -22.82 -3.30 -9.71
C GLY A 2 -23.06 -1.93 -10.38
N LYS A 3 -22.33 -0.88 -10.02
CA LYS A 3 -22.26 0.31 -10.87
C LYS A 3 -21.27 0.06 -12.02
N PRO A 4 -21.55 0.52 -13.25
CA PRO A 4 -20.60 0.42 -14.34
C PRO A 4 -19.30 1.15 -13.98
N GLN A 5 -18.20 0.62 -14.50
CA GLN A 5 -16.88 1.22 -14.38
C GLN A 5 -16.90 2.64 -14.94
N ASN A 6 -16.19 3.56 -14.27
CA ASN A 6 -15.94 4.90 -14.80
C ASN A 6 -14.47 5.00 -15.19
N ASP A 7 -14.18 4.79 -16.46
CA ASP A 7 -12.81 4.73 -16.99
C ASP A 7 -12.06 6.05 -16.77
N ALA A 8 -12.73 7.19 -16.93
CA ALA A 8 -12.11 8.50 -16.72
C ALA A 8 -11.62 8.69 -15.27
N VAL A 9 -12.37 8.19 -14.29
CA VAL A 9 -11.98 8.24 -12.87
C VAL A 9 -10.82 7.28 -12.59
N ILE A 10 -10.81 6.10 -13.21
CA ILE A 10 -9.72 5.13 -13.05
C ILE A 10 -8.42 5.66 -13.67
N GLU A 11 -8.48 6.16 -14.90
CA GLU A 11 -7.33 6.77 -15.58
C GLU A 11 -6.74 7.93 -14.78
N LEU A 12 -7.60 8.80 -14.24
CA LEU A 12 -7.19 9.88 -13.35
C LEU A 12 -6.48 9.34 -12.09
N ALA A 13 -7.04 8.33 -11.44
CA ALA A 13 -6.47 7.74 -10.24
C ALA A 13 -5.12 7.06 -10.51
N VAL A 14 -5.02 6.26 -11.59
CA VAL A 14 -3.78 5.60 -12.00
C VAL A 14 -2.70 6.62 -12.33
N THR A 15 -3.04 7.67 -13.07
CA THR A 15 -2.11 8.77 -13.39
C THR A 15 -1.57 9.43 -12.13
N LYS A 16 -2.45 9.75 -11.17
CA LYS A 16 -2.07 10.34 -9.87
C LYS A 16 -1.18 9.42 -9.06
N ILE A 17 -1.51 8.13 -8.99
CA ILE A 17 -0.73 7.12 -8.26
C ILE A 17 0.67 7.00 -8.87
N ARG A 18 0.78 6.87 -10.19
CA ARG A 18 2.10 6.76 -10.85
C ARG A 18 2.97 7.99 -10.60
N GLY A 19 2.40 9.18 -10.72
CA GLY A 19 3.12 10.43 -10.43
C GLY A 19 3.66 10.48 -8.99
N ALA A 20 2.81 10.17 -8.00
CA ALA A 20 3.21 10.19 -6.60
C ALA A 20 4.20 9.06 -6.25
N ALA A 21 3.96 7.85 -6.74
CA ALA A 21 4.82 6.69 -6.50
C ALA A 21 6.21 6.88 -7.11
N SER A 22 6.33 7.49 -8.30
CA SER A 22 7.62 7.81 -8.90
C SER A 22 8.45 8.77 -8.05
N VAL A 23 7.82 9.82 -7.49
CA VAL A 23 8.50 10.75 -6.58
C VAL A 23 8.99 10.02 -5.33
N LEU A 24 8.13 9.20 -4.72
CA LEU A 24 8.46 8.51 -3.49
C LEU A 24 9.50 7.41 -3.70
N ASP A 25 9.46 6.69 -4.82
CA ASP A 25 10.45 5.68 -5.18
C ASP A 25 11.85 6.28 -5.34
N ALA A 26 11.95 7.39 -6.08
CA ALA A 26 13.21 8.11 -6.23
C ALA A 26 13.73 8.64 -4.90
N HIS A 27 12.84 9.14 -4.04
CA HIS A 27 13.17 9.61 -2.69
C HIS A 27 13.65 8.47 -1.77
N LEU A 28 13.15 7.26 -1.95
CA LEU A 28 13.51 6.08 -1.15
C LEU A 28 14.72 5.33 -1.70
N ALA A 29 15.31 5.76 -2.82
CA ALA A 29 16.46 5.09 -3.44
C ALA A 29 17.70 5.03 -2.53
N ASP A 30 17.90 6.04 -1.69
CA ASP A 30 19.01 6.14 -0.75
C ASP A 30 18.55 6.30 0.72
N ARG A 31 17.26 6.08 1.00
CA ARG A 31 16.66 6.29 2.34
C ARG A 31 16.00 5.06 2.90
N LYS A 32 16.10 4.93 4.23
CA LYS A 32 15.46 3.84 4.98
C LYS A 32 14.00 4.12 5.30
N PHE A 33 13.65 5.37 5.57
CA PHE A 33 12.32 5.84 5.96
C PHE A 33 11.98 7.11 5.16
N ILE A 34 10.71 7.50 5.15
CA ILE A 34 10.22 8.66 4.37
C ILE A 34 10.88 9.95 4.87
N VAL A 35 11.08 10.11 6.18
CA VAL A 35 11.68 11.33 6.75
C VAL A 35 12.92 10.98 7.55
N GLY A 36 14.08 11.50 7.13
CA GLY A 36 15.34 11.29 7.84
C GLY A 36 15.80 9.83 7.83
N ASN A 37 16.29 9.35 8.97
CA ASN A 37 16.93 8.04 9.12
C ASN A 37 16.20 7.11 10.11
N GLU A 38 15.06 7.54 10.66
CA GLU A 38 14.30 6.82 11.67
C GLU A 38 12.82 6.77 11.31
N LEU A 39 12.10 5.82 11.91
CA LEU A 39 10.66 5.66 11.71
C LEU A 39 9.90 6.92 12.16
N THR A 40 9.00 7.41 11.32
CA THR A 40 8.12 8.53 11.66
C THR A 40 6.66 8.21 11.37
N LEU A 41 5.76 9.11 11.78
CA LEU A 41 4.34 9.02 11.43
C LEU A 41 4.12 9.00 9.91
N ALA A 42 4.98 9.67 9.13
CA ALA A 42 4.87 9.69 7.66
C ALA A 42 4.94 8.29 7.07
N ASP A 43 5.77 7.41 7.66
CA ASP A 43 5.91 6.05 7.18
C ASP A 43 4.62 5.24 7.37
N ILE A 44 3.99 5.40 8.53
CA ILE A 44 2.75 4.70 8.90
C ILE A 44 1.57 5.17 8.05
N ASP A 45 1.43 6.49 7.86
CA ASP A 45 0.35 7.08 7.06
C ASP A 45 0.39 6.61 5.60
N ILE A 46 1.58 6.65 4.98
CA ILE A 46 1.77 6.24 3.59
C ILE A 46 1.72 4.71 3.42
N ALA A 47 2.06 3.93 4.44
CA ALA A 47 1.98 2.47 4.38
C ALA A 47 0.53 1.96 4.55
N ALA A 48 -0.35 2.68 5.23
CA ALA A 48 -1.71 2.22 5.53
C ALA A 48 -2.55 1.83 4.29
N PRO A 49 -2.53 2.58 3.16
CA PRO A 49 -3.24 2.21 1.95
C PRO A 49 -2.79 0.87 1.33
N PHE A 50 -1.60 0.35 1.65
CA PHE A 50 -1.14 -0.95 1.12
C PHE A 50 -2.01 -2.12 1.59
N SER A 51 -2.78 -1.97 2.67
CA SER A 51 -3.80 -2.95 3.08
C SER A 51 -4.88 -3.21 2.00
N GLN A 52 -4.98 -2.35 0.99
CA GLN A 52 -5.93 -2.48 -0.11
C GLN A 52 -5.31 -3.08 -1.38
N ILE A 53 -3.99 -3.27 -1.42
CA ILE A 53 -3.24 -3.52 -2.67
C ILE A 53 -3.73 -4.74 -3.46
N ASN A 54 -4.07 -5.84 -2.78
CA ASN A 54 -4.59 -7.06 -3.43
C ASN A 54 -5.94 -6.81 -4.14
N ARG A 55 -6.74 -5.88 -3.62
CA ARG A 55 -8.09 -5.58 -4.11
C ARG A 55 -8.10 -4.45 -5.14
N SER A 56 -7.33 -3.38 -4.89
CA SER A 56 -7.29 -2.20 -5.78
C SER A 56 -6.25 -2.32 -6.90
N LYS A 57 -5.31 -3.26 -6.79
CA LYS A 57 -4.26 -3.55 -7.78
C LYS A 57 -3.58 -2.30 -8.36
N PRO A 58 -3.17 -1.32 -7.51
CA PRO A 58 -2.46 -0.16 -8.01
C PRO A 58 -1.12 -0.59 -8.62
N PRO A 59 -0.56 0.18 -9.56
CA PRO A 59 0.68 -0.17 -10.27
C PRO A 59 1.95 0.00 -9.40
N LEU A 60 1.88 -0.33 -8.11
CA LEU A 60 2.97 -0.09 -7.15
C LEU A 60 4.15 -1.05 -7.32
N ASN A 61 3.94 -2.18 -8.01
CA ASN A 61 4.99 -3.12 -8.37
C ASN A 61 6.00 -2.55 -9.39
N GLU A 62 5.68 -1.43 -10.04
CA GLU A 62 6.59 -0.70 -10.93
C GLU A 62 7.70 0.07 -10.15
N TYR A 63 7.61 0.14 -8.81
CA TYR A 63 8.43 1.01 -7.95
C TYR A 63 9.20 0.20 -6.90
N PRO A 64 10.43 -0.27 -7.21
CA PRO A 64 11.15 -1.23 -6.38
C PRO A 64 11.62 -0.67 -5.03
N ASN A 65 12.01 0.61 -4.94
CA ASN A 65 12.45 1.22 -3.69
C ASN A 65 11.26 1.43 -2.75
N LEU A 66 10.10 1.81 -3.31
CA LEU A 66 8.85 1.90 -2.56
C LEU A 66 8.42 0.53 -2.02
N ALA A 67 8.48 -0.51 -2.85
CA ALA A 67 8.18 -1.87 -2.41
C ALA A 67 9.15 -2.35 -1.31
N ALA A 68 10.45 -2.10 -1.48
CA ALA A 68 11.47 -2.46 -0.50
C ALA A 68 11.29 -1.71 0.83
N TRP A 69 10.90 -0.44 0.80
CA TRP A 69 10.56 0.32 2.00
C TRP A 69 9.34 -0.26 2.72
N GLN A 70 8.28 -0.61 2.00
CA GLN A 70 7.09 -1.18 2.61
C GLN A 70 7.40 -2.54 3.28
N GLN A 71 8.19 -3.39 2.62
CA GLN A 71 8.62 -4.66 3.19
C GLN A 71 9.48 -4.44 4.44
N ARG A 72 10.40 -3.47 4.40
CA ARG A 72 11.23 -3.10 5.56
C ARG A 72 10.37 -2.72 6.77
N LEU A 73 9.29 -1.96 6.60
CA LEU A 73 8.40 -1.64 7.71
C LEU A 73 7.80 -2.89 8.36
N LEU A 74 7.40 -3.89 7.57
CA LEU A 74 6.91 -5.16 8.08
C LEU A 74 8.01 -5.96 8.80
N ASP A 75 9.23 -5.91 8.30
CA ASP A 75 10.35 -6.66 8.88
C ASP A 75 10.89 -6.02 10.17
N THR A 76 10.86 -4.70 10.27
CA THR A 76 11.55 -3.96 11.35
C THR A 76 10.63 -3.28 12.36
N VAL A 77 9.32 -3.21 12.12
CA VAL A 77 8.35 -2.56 13.03
C VAL A 77 7.30 -3.59 13.48
N PRO A 78 7.54 -4.32 14.60
CA PRO A 78 6.69 -5.43 15.01
C PRO A 78 5.21 -5.07 15.17
N ALA A 79 4.91 -3.91 15.75
CA ALA A 79 3.52 -3.44 15.91
C ALA A 79 2.81 -3.17 14.57
N TRP A 80 3.56 -2.74 13.54
CA TRP A 80 3.01 -2.56 12.20
C TRP A 80 2.68 -3.90 11.54
N ALA A 81 3.59 -4.87 11.65
CA ALA A 81 3.36 -6.22 11.15
C ALA A 81 2.18 -6.90 11.86
N GLU A 82 2.06 -6.75 13.18
CA GLU A 82 0.95 -7.28 13.97
C GLU A 82 -0.40 -6.69 13.54
N THR A 83 -0.51 -5.37 13.48
CA THR A 83 -1.75 -4.70 13.09
C THR A 83 -2.15 -4.99 11.64
N LYS A 84 -1.19 -5.19 10.73
CA LYS A 84 -1.48 -5.69 9.37
C LYS A 84 -2.08 -7.09 9.41
N ARG A 85 -1.49 -8.04 10.14
CA ARG A 85 -2.03 -9.41 10.26
C ARG A 85 -3.45 -9.43 10.81
N ASP A 86 -3.72 -8.61 11.83
CA ASP A 86 -5.06 -8.49 12.41
C ASP A 86 -6.09 -7.90 11.43
N LEU A 87 -5.66 -6.96 10.59
CA LEU A 87 -6.51 -6.41 9.53
C LEU A 87 -6.78 -7.46 8.44
N ASP A 88 -5.73 -8.15 7.98
CA ASP A 88 -5.84 -9.21 6.97
C ASP A 88 -6.80 -10.30 7.46
N ALA A 89 -6.62 -10.81 8.68
CA ALA A 89 -7.50 -11.84 9.25
C ALA A 89 -8.98 -11.41 9.34
N ARG A 90 -9.24 -10.16 9.72
CA ARG A 90 -10.61 -9.61 9.75
C ARG A 90 -11.20 -9.48 8.35
N MET A 91 -10.40 -9.06 7.38
CA MET A 91 -10.83 -8.93 5.99
C MET A 91 -11.09 -10.30 5.36
N ASP A 92 -10.20 -11.27 5.54
CA ASP A 92 -10.37 -12.64 5.04
C ASP A 92 -11.63 -13.26 5.62
N THR A 93 -11.85 -13.12 6.93
CA THR A 93 -13.08 -13.58 7.59
C THR A 93 -14.33 -12.97 6.94
N PHE A 94 -14.32 -11.66 6.70
CA PHE A 94 -15.45 -10.97 6.09
C PHE A 94 -15.69 -11.41 4.64
N PHE A 95 -14.64 -11.47 3.81
CA PHE A 95 -14.76 -11.79 2.40
C PHE A 95 -15.13 -13.25 2.16
N ASN A 96 -14.53 -14.18 2.91
CA ASN A 96 -14.93 -15.58 2.89
C ASN A 96 -16.40 -15.76 3.29
N GLY A 97 -16.86 -14.99 4.29
CA GLY A 97 -18.26 -14.99 4.73
C GLY A 97 -19.26 -14.53 3.66
N ILE A 98 -18.82 -13.80 2.63
CA ILE A 98 -19.64 -13.37 1.48
C ILE A 98 -19.27 -14.08 0.16
N GLY A 99 -18.43 -15.12 0.21
CA GLY A 99 -18.04 -15.93 -0.94
C GLY A 99 -17.07 -15.25 -1.92
N LEU A 100 -16.22 -14.36 -1.44
CA LEU A 100 -15.16 -13.70 -2.22
C LEU A 100 -13.78 -14.03 -1.64
N GLU A 101 -12.80 -14.29 -2.50
CA GLU A 101 -11.38 -14.44 -2.16
C GLU A 101 -10.55 -13.48 -3.03
N PHE A 102 -9.45 -12.95 -2.49
CA PHE A 102 -8.60 -11.94 -3.14
C PHE A 102 -7.12 -12.29 -3.04
#